data_AF-A0A8D9HUS7-F1
#
_entry.id   AF-A0A8D9HUS7-F1
#
_cell.length_a   1.000
_cell.length_b   1.000
_cell.length_c   1.000
_cell.angle_alpha   90.00
_cell.angle_beta   90.00
_cell.angle_gamma   90.00
#
_symmetry.space_group_name_H-M   'P 1'
#
loop_
_entity.id
_entity.type
_entity.pdbx_description
1 polymer ?
#
loop_
_entity_poly.entity_id
_entity_poly.type
_entity_poly.pdbx_seq_one_letter_code
_entity_poly.pdbx_strand_id
1 'polypeptide(L)'
;LSVSRLLSSSSATAISVSKPLLSPTSVFTAPLSFTRSLAPNLSLKFRSSSHTIVSTTRSFATTITSAISVGDKLPDSTFSYLDPTTNDVKTVTVSSLTAGKKTILFAVPGAFTPTCSQKHVPGFVSKAAELRSKGVDVIACVSVNDAFVMEAWRKDLGINDEVMLLSDGNGEFTGKLGVELDLRDKPVGLGVRSRRYAILAEDGVVKVLNLEEGGAFTNSSAEDMLKAL
;
A
#
# COMPACT_ATOMS: atom_id res chain seq x y z
N LEU A 1 -4.33 -47.45 45.94
CA LEU A 1 -5.34 -46.38 45.71
C LEU A 1 -5.31 -46.11 44.20
N SER A 2 -5.99 -46.90 43.35
CA SER A 2 -7.42 -46.80 42.97
C SER A 2 -7.74 -45.37 42.47
N VAL A 3 -8.27 -45.07 41.28
CA VAL A 3 -9.14 -45.79 40.33
C VAL A 3 -9.00 -45.14 38.94
N SER A 4 -9.21 -45.97 37.90
CA SER A 4 -9.36 -45.66 36.47
C SER A 4 -10.69 -44.94 36.11
N ARG A 5 -10.95 -44.78 34.80
CA ARG A 5 -12.24 -44.59 34.08
C ARG A 5 -12.48 -43.17 33.54
N LEU A 6 -12.44 -42.97 32.22
CA LEU A 6 -13.37 -43.36 31.13
C LEU A 6 -14.46 -42.28 30.89
N LEU A 7 -14.30 -41.62 29.75
CA LEU A 7 -15.27 -41.43 28.64
C LEU A 7 -16.74 -41.03 28.90
N SER A 8 -17.20 -40.23 27.92
CA SER A 8 -18.59 -39.97 27.52
C SER A 8 -19.29 -38.89 28.36
N SER A 9 -20.20 -38.06 27.85
CA SER A 9 -20.92 -37.98 26.58
C SER A 9 -21.63 -36.61 26.52
N SER A 10 -21.99 -36.20 25.30
CA SER A 10 -23.24 -35.50 24.93
C SER A 10 -23.77 -34.34 25.79
N SER A 11 -23.91 -33.16 25.18
CA SER A 11 -25.22 -32.71 24.67
C SER A 11 -25.13 -31.34 24.02
N ALA A 12 -25.66 -31.27 22.80
CA ALA A 12 -25.98 -30.03 22.11
C ALA A 12 -27.21 -29.39 22.76
N THR A 13 -27.18 -28.08 22.96
CA THR A 13 -28.39 -27.28 23.17
C THR A 13 -28.35 -26.08 22.24
N ALA A 14 -28.98 -26.27 21.08
CA ALA A 14 -29.34 -25.20 20.18
C ALA A 14 -30.44 -24.36 20.84
N ILE A 15 -30.19 -23.07 21.07
CA ILE A 15 -31.22 -22.11 21.46
C ILE A 15 -31.71 -21.43 20.18
N SER A 16 -32.79 -21.97 19.63
CA SER A 16 -33.60 -21.39 18.56
C SER A 16 -34.43 -20.25 19.15
N VAL A 17 -34.14 -19.00 18.74
CA VAL A 17 -34.99 -17.85 19.03
C VAL A 17 -35.93 -17.62 17.84
N SER A 18 -37.16 -18.07 18.01
CA SER A 18 -38.28 -17.91 17.09
C SER A 18 -38.72 -16.43 17.04
N LYS A 19 -38.64 -15.79 15.86
CA LYS A 19 -39.32 -14.51 15.60
C LYS A 19 -40.71 -14.77 15.00
N PRO A 20 -41.77 -14.10 15.46
CA PRO A 20 -43.11 -14.31 14.93
C PRO A 20 -43.31 -13.58 13.60
N LEU A 21 -43.98 -14.30 12.70
CA LEU A 21 -44.51 -13.87 11.42
C LEU A 21 -45.87 -13.16 11.63
N LEU A 22 -46.01 -11.92 11.19
CA LEU A 22 -47.33 -11.31 10.94
C LEU A 22 -47.28 -10.45 9.67
N SER A 23 -47.98 -10.92 8.64
CA SER A 23 -48.55 -10.12 7.55
C SER A 23 -49.84 -9.42 8.03
N PRO A 24 -50.24 -8.31 7.39
CA PRO A 24 -51.45 -8.44 6.58
C PRO A 24 -51.40 -7.67 5.23
N THR A 25 -52.14 -8.26 4.30
CA THR A 25 -52.70 -7.75 3.05
C THR A 25 -53.39 -6.38 3.17
N SER A 26 -53.19 -5.50 2.19
CA SER A 26 -54.22 -5.12 1.20
C SER A 26 -53.91 -3.78 0.53
N VAL A 27 -53.74 -3.87 -0.78
CA VAL A 27 -54.11 -2.95 -1.86
C VAL A 27 -55.03 -1.79 -1.46
N PHE A 28 -54.66 -0.57 -1.87
CA PHE A 28 -55.62 0.43 -2.36
C PHE A 28 -54.98 1.28 -3.46
N THR A 29 -55.71 1.37 -4.56
CA THR A 29 -55.30 1.94 -5.85
C THR A 29 -56.05 3.27 -6.05
N ALA A 30 -55.42 4.15 -6.84
CA ALA A 30 -56.03 5.15 -7.73
C ALA A 30 -56.21 6.60 -7.18
N PRO A 31 -56.46 7.60 -8.07
CA PRO A 31 -55.42 8.56 -8.45
C PRO A 31 -55.85 10.02 -8.22
N LEU A 32 -54.90 10.90 -7.91
CA LEU A 32 -55.17 12.34 -7.83
C LEU A 32 -54.66 13.04 -9.10
N SER A 33 -55.61 13.30 -10.00
CA SER A 33 -55.49 14.15 -11.17
C SER A 33 -55.12 15.57 -10.76
N PHE A 34 -53.90 16.02 -11.07
CA PHE A 34 -53.55 17.43 -10.96
C PHE A 34 -53.77 18.12 -12.30
N THR A 35 -54.65 19.11 -12.28
CA THR A 35 -55.06 19.92 -13.43
C THR A 35 -53.90 20.78 -13.94
N ARG A 36 -53.73 20.77 -15.26
CA ARG A 36 -52.73 21.53 -16.02
C ARG A 36 -53.17 22.99 -16.08
N SER A 37 -52.50 23.87 -15.34
CA SER A 37 -52.65 25.32 -15.49
C SER A 37 -51.72 25.83 -16.59
N LEU A 38 -52.31 26.42 -17.64
CA LEU A 38 -51.64 27.13 -18.72
C LEU A 38 -51.30 28.55 -18.26
N ALA A 39 -50.01 28.86 -18.11
CA ALA A 39 -49.51 30.22 -18.04
C ALA A 39 -48.67 30.54 -19.30
N PRO A 40 -48.72 31.78 -19.81
CA PRO A 40 -48.25 32.11 -21.15
C PRO A 40 -46.72 32.26 -21.25
N ASN A 41 -46.22 31.93 -22.45
CA ASN A 41 -44.84 32.09 -22.88
C ASN A 41 -44.36 33.56 -22.79
N LEU A 42 -43.42 33.83 -21.87
CA LEU A 42 -42.59 35.04 -21.92
C LEU A 42 -41.24 34.65 -22.53
N SER A 43 -41.09 34.86 -23.84
CA SER A 43 -39.85 34.57 -24.57
C SER A 43 -38.83 35.69 -24.34
N LEU A 44 -37.91 35.48 -23.38
CA LEU A 44 -36.72 36.30 -23.19
C LEU A 44 -35.66 35.90 -24.23
N LYS A 45 -35.43 36.75 -25.23
CA LYS A 45 -34.32 36.61 -26.18
C LYS A 45 -32.99 36.87 -25.46
N PHE A 46 -32.37 35.80 -24.95
CA PHE A 46 -30.98 35.84 -24.53
C PHE A 46 -30.07 35.84 -25.77
N ARG A 47 -29.31 36.91 -25.93
CA ARG A 47 -28.30 37.07 -26.97
C ARG A 47 -27.11 36.18 -26.62
N SER A 48 -27.01 35.04 -27.29
CA SER A 48 -25.85 34.15 -27.23
C SER A 48 -24.64 34.86 -27.85
N SER A 49 -23.68 35.28 -27.01
CA SER A 49 -22.36 35.69 -27.46
C SER A 49 -21.45 34.47 -27.32
N SER A 50 -21.16 33.82 -28.44
CA SER A 50 -20.26 32.66 -28.52
C SER A 50 -18.83 33.13 -28.32
N HIS A 51 -18.38 33.22 -27.07
CA HIS A 51 -16.96 33.30 -26.75
C HIS A 51 -16.42 31.89 -26.62
N THR A 52 -15.78 31.42 -27.69
CA THR A 52 -14.98 30.19 -27.68
C THR A 52 -13.80 30.40 -26.73
N ILE A 53 -13.96 30.02 -25.47
CA ILE A 53 -12.85 29.90 -24.54
C ILE A 53 -12.09 28.64 -24.93
N VAL A 54 -10.99 28.82 -25.66
CA VAL A 54 -10.01 27.76 -25.89
C VAL A 54 -9.33 27.48 -24.56
N SER A 55 -9.92 26.56 -23.79
CA SER A 55 -9.31 26.01 -22.57
C SER A 55 -8.12 25.15 -23.00
N THR A 56 -6.96 25.79 -23.14
CA THR A 56 -5.69 25.08 -23.34
C THR A 56 -5.28 24.56 -21.97
N THR A 57 -5.82 23.41 -21.56
CA THR A 57 -5.27 22.66 -20.43
C THR A 57 -3.89 22.15 -20.86
N ARG A 58 -2.86 22.95 -20.62
CA ARG A 58 -1.47 22.45 -20.59
C ARG A 58 -1.40 21.42 -19.46
N SER A 59 -1.51 20.15 -19.81
CA SER A 59 -1.04 19.06 -18.98
C SER A 59 0.49 19.20 -18.92
N PHE A 60 0.98 19.81 -17.85
CA PHE A 60 2.38 19.66 -17.49
C PHE A 60 2.52 18.24 -16.95
N ALA A 61 3.19 17.38 -17.72
CA ALA A 61 3.70 16.14 -17.17
C ALA A 61 4.73 16.53 -16.09
N THR A 62 4.36 16.38 -14.82
CA THR A 62 5.26 16.62 -13.70
C THR A 62 6.28 15.49 -13.68
N THR A 63 7.46 15.74 -14.24
CA THR A 63 8.61 14.85 -14.06
C THR A 63 8.87 14.70 -12.56
N ILE A 64 8.72 13.47 -12.04
CA ILE A 64 8.95 13.20 -10.63
C ILE A 64 10.44 13.37 -10.34
N THR A 65 10.76 14.25 -9.39
CA THR A 65 12.13 14.48 -8.93
C THR A 65 12.23 13.98 -7.50
N SER A 66 13.06 12.95 -7.27
CA SER A 66 13.52 12.61 -5.92
C SER A 66 14.57 13.61 -5.45
N ALA A 67 14.67 13.82 -4.14
CA ALA A 67 15.74 14.62 -3.53
C ALA A 67 17.10 13.90 -3.51
N ILE A 68 17.14 12.63 -3.94
CA ILE A 68 18.34 11.79 -4.01
C ILE A 68 18.65 11.39 -5.46
N SER A 69 19.94 11.26 -5.79
CA SER A 69 20.46 10.80 -7.07
C SER A 69 21.47 9.65 -6.91
N VAL A 70 21.80 8.99 -8.01
CA VAL A 70 22.92 8.03 -8.05
C VAL A 70 24.22 8.74 -7.67
N GLY A 71 24.99 8.15 -6.76
CA GLY A 71 26.20 8.72 -6.18
C GLY A 71 26.01 9.37 -4.81
N ASP A 72 24.78 9.70 -4.43
CA ASP A 72 24.48 10.28 -3.12
C ASP A 72 24.48 9.21 -2.03
N LYS A 73 24.76 9.63 -0.79
CA LYS A 73 24.57 8.79 0.39
C LYS A 73 23.10 8.84 0.81
N LEU A 74 22.52 7.68 1.14
CA LEU A 74 21.17 7.59 1.67
C LEU A 74 21.04 8.44 2.94
N PRO A 75 19.94 9.22 3.09
CA PRO A 75 19.72 9.97 4.30
C PRO A 75 19.52 9.01 5.47
N ASP A 76 20.14 9.31 6.61
CA ASP A 76 19.95 8.49 7.79
C ASP A 76 18.55 8.72 8.37
N SER A 77 17.83 7.62 8.62
CA SER A 77 16.53 7.56 9.28
C SER A 77 16.44 6.26 10.06
N THR A 78 15.47 6.17 10.96
CA THR A 78 15.22 4.95 11.74
C THR A 78 13.97 4.25 11.24
N PHE A 79 14.10 2.98 10.91
CA PHE A 79 12.96 2.09 10.67
C PHE A 79 12.66 1.27 11.91
N SER A 80 11.40 0.86 12.03
CA SER A 80 10.95 -0.07 13.07
C SER A 80 10.54 -1.41 12.46
N TYR A 81 10.66 -2.50 13.21
CA TYR A 81 10.14 -3.82 12.85
C TYR A 81 9.78 -4.58 14.13
N LEU A 82 8.88 -5.56 14.04
CA LEU A 82 8.63 -6.47 15.16
C LEU A 82 9.60 -7.63 15.12
N ASP A 83 10.22 -7.95 16.25
CA ASP A 83 10.95 -9.19 16.39
C ASP A 83 9.96 -10.37 16.36
N PRO A 84 10.11 -11.34 15.43
CA PRO A 84 9.17 -12.45 15.30
C PRO A 84 9.18 -13.41 16.50
N THR A 85 10.23 -13.36 17.33
CA THR A 85 10.43 -14.22 18.50
C THR A 85 9.87 -13.56 19.76
N THR A 86 10.16 -12.28 19.97
CA THR A 86 9.79 -11.58 21.21
C THR A 86 8.52 -10.74 21.07
N ASN A 87 8.09 -10.42 19.85
CA ASN A 87 7.05 -9.44 19.52
C ASN A 87 7.36 -8.02 20.03
N ASP A 88 8.61 -7.73 20.36
CA ASP A 88 9.03 -6.37 20.71
C ASP A 88 9.24 -5.54 19.45
N VAL A 89 8.90 -4.25 19.53
CA VAL A 89 9.27 -3.29 18.48
C VAL A 89 10.77 -3.02 18.59
N LYS A 90 11.51 -3.40 17.57
CA LYS A 90 12.93 -3.11 17.39
C LYS A 90 13.12 -2.03 16.33
N THR A 91 14.28 -1.40 16.34
CA THR A 91 14.64 -0.35 15.39
C THR A 91 15.96 -0.67 14.69
N VAL A 92 16.12 -0.13 13.49
CA VAL A 92 17.35 -0.18 12.70
C VAL A 92 17.52 1.12 11.94
N THR A 93 18.73 1.67 11.91
CA THR A 93 19.02 2.88 11.14
C THR A 93 19.41 2.52 9.71
N VAL A 94 19.15 3.41 8.75
CA VAL A 94 19.59 3.23 7.36
C VAL A 94 21.11 3.03 7.29
N SER A 95 21.88 3.80 8.07
CA SER A 95 23.33 3.66 8.14
C SER A 95 23.76 2.28 8.64
N SER A 96 23.17 1.76 9.72
CA SER A 96 23.53 0.41 10.22
C SER A 96 23.09 -0.72 9.28
N LEU A 97 21.98 -0.52 8.56
CA LEU A 97 21.47 -1.46 7.57
C LEU A 97 22.38 -1.57 6.32
N THR A 98 23.08 -0.49 5.96
CA THR A 98 23.82 -0.37 4.69
C THR A 98 25.34 -0.30 4.83
N ALA A 99 25.87 0.00 6.02
CA ALA A 99 27.31 0.12 6.24
C ALA A 99 28.06 -1.17 5.86
N GLY A 100 29.05 -1.02 4.97
CA GLY A 100 29.89 -2.11 4.47
C GLY A 100 29.16 -3.21 3.70
N LYS A 101 27.90 -2.97 3.29
CA LYS A 101 27.03 -3.97 2.66
C LYS A 101 26.54 -3.50 1.30
N LYS A 102 26.22 -4.46 0.45
CA LYS A 102 25.38 -4.26 -0.73
C LYS A 102 23.92 -4.51 -0.36
N THR A 103 23.13 -3.46 -0.37
CA THR A 103 21.75 -3.47 0.11
C THR A 103 20.79 -3.10 -1.02
N ILE A 104 19.76 -3.92 -1.22
CA ILE A 104 18.57 -3.52 -1.97
C ILE A 104 17.52 -3.03 -0.99
N LEU A 105 17.15 -1.76 -1.12
CA LEU A 105 16.05 -1.14 -0.38
C LEU A 105 14.95 -0.79 -1.39
N PHE A 106 13.79 -1.41 -1.27
CA PHE A 106 12.65 -1.10 -2.13
C PHE A 106 11.46 -0.68 -1.29
N ALA A 107 10.60 0.18 -1.83
CA ALA A 107 9.42 0.65 -1.12
C ALA A 107 8.13 0.40 -1.88
N VAL A 108 7.05 0.34 -1.11
CA VAL A 108 5.69 0.15 -1.60
C VAL A 108 4.74 1.19 -1.01
N PRO A 109 3.65 1.54 -1.71
CA PRO A 109 2.63 2.42 -1.15
C PRO A 109 1.91 1.89 0.09
N GLY A 110 1.83 0.57 0.26
CA GLY A 110 1.18 0.00 1.44
C GLY A 110 1.12 -1.52 1.49
N ALA A 111 1.22 -2.04 2.71
CA ALA A 111 0.89 -3.41 3.04
C ALA A 111 -0.54 -3.76 2.60
N PHE A 112 -0.77 -5.02 2.23
CA PHE A 112 -2.06 -5.56 1.77
C PHE A 112 -2.65 -4.94 0.48
N THR A 113 -1.92 -4.06 -0.21
CA THR A 113 -2.38 -3.50 -1.49
C THR A 113 -2.05 -4.44 -2.67
N PRO A 114 -2.91 -4.54 -3.72
CA PRO A 114 -2.83 -5.62 -4.71
C PRO A 114 -1.47 -5.80 -5.40
N THR A 115 -0.93 -4.75 -6.03
CA THR A 115 0.36 -4.84 -6.74
C THR A 115 1.52 -5.17 -5.80
N CYS A 116 1.46 -4.70 -4.56
CA CYS A 116 2.51 -4.89 -3.57
C CYS A 116 2.52 -6.32 -3.06
N SER A 117 1.34 -6.86 -2.71
CA SER A 117 1.18 -8.22 -2.18
C SER A 117 1.25 -9.32 -3.22
N GLN A 118 0.90 -9.04 -4.49
CA GLN A 118 0.82 -10.07 -5.52
C GLN A 118 2.02 -10.10 -6.46
N LYS A 119 2.80 -9.00 -6.55
CA LYS A 119 3.88 -8.87 -7.53
C LYS A 119 5.18 -8.37 -6.91
N HIS A 120 5.17 -7.18 -6.30
CA HIS A 120 6.42 -6.50 -5.95
C HIS A 120 7.19 -7.26 -4.86
N VAL A 121 6.59 -7.48 -3.69
CA VAL A 121 7.27 -8.19 -2.59
C VAL A 121 7.51 -9.67 -2.95
N PRO A 122 6.53 -10.44 -3.46
CA PRO A 122 6.77 -11.83 -3.84
C PRO A 122 7.88 -12.00 -4.89
N GLY A 123 8.02 -11.04 -5.82
CA GLY A 123 9.11 -11.02 -6.79
C GLY A 123 10.48 -11.03 -6.10
N PHE A 124 10.71 -10.11 -5.16
CA PHE A 124 11.94 -10.06 -4.38
C PHE A 124 12.16 -11.32 -3.52
N VAL A 125 11.10 -11.87 -2.91
CA VAL A 125 11.18 -13.12 -2.14
C VAL A 125 11.64 -14.28 -3.04
N SER A 126 11.01 -14.45 -4.21
CA SER A 126 11.35 -15.52 -5.15
C SER A 126 12.76 -15.43 -5.73
N LYS A 127 13.30 -14.20 -5.81
CA LYS A 127 14.62 -13.90 -6.36
C LYS A 127 15.69 -13.69 -5.30
N ALA A 128 15.36 -13.79 -4.01
CA ALA A 128 16.28 -13.46 -2.92
C ALA A 128 17.58 -14.28 -2.97
N ALA A 129 17.48 -15.60 -3.24
CA ALA A 129 18.66 -16.46 -3.37
C ALA A 129 19.56 -16.05 -4.55
N GLU A 130 18.96 -15.70 -5.69
CA GLU A 130 19.69 -15.26 -6.89
C GLU A 130 20.39 -13.92 -6.63
N LEU A 131 19.68 -12.96 -6.05
CA LEU A 131 20.23 -11.66 -5.63
C LEU A 131 21.40 -11.82 -4.66
N ARG A 132 21.26 -12.70 -3.66
CA ARG A 132 22.34 -13.02 -2.70
C ARG A 132 23.53 -13.68 -3.37
N SER A 133 23.31 -14.57 -4.35
CA SER A 133 24.40 -15.18 -5.11
C SER A 133 25.23 -14.16 -5.91
N LYS A 134 24.64 -12.99 -6.23
CA LYS A 134 25.31 -11.83 -6.83
C LYS A 134 25.94 -10.86 -5.80
N GLY A 135 25.99 -11.26 -4.53
CA GLY A 135 26.63 -10.48 -3.47
C GLY A 135 25.76 -9.40 -2.85
N VAL A 136 24.43 -9.48 -2.98
CA VAL A 136 23.51 -8.63 -2.18
C VAL A 136 23.42 -9.22 -0.77
N ASP A 137 23.80 -8.43 0.23
CA ASP A 137 23.77 -8.85 1.63
C ASP A 137 22.38 -8.69 2.26
N VAL A 138 21.68 -7.61 1.89
CA VAL A 138 20.41 -7.21 2.51
C VAL A 138 19.37 -6.90 1.44
N ILE A 139 18.17 -7.44 1.62
CA ILE A 139 16.98 -7.09 0.83
C ILE A 139 15.90 -6.64 1.82
N ALA A 140 15.45 -5.40 1.70
CA ALA A 140 14.49 -4.81 2.62
C ALA A 140 13.37 -4.07 1.88
N CYS A 141 12.13 -4.35 2.29
CA CYS A 141 10.91 -3.66 1.87
C CYS A 141 10.54 -2.59 2.90
N VAL A 142 10.32 -1.35 2.46
CA VAL A 142 9.89 -0.22 3.29
C VAL A 142 8.46 0.18 2.95
N SER A 143 7.65 0.51 3.96
CA SER A 143 6.33 1.13 3.79
C SER A 143 6.03 2.09 4.95
N VAL A 144 5.16 3.07 4.71
CA VAL A 144 4.61 4.00 5.73
C VAL A 144 3.50 3.34 6.56
N ASN A 145 3.56 2.02 6.71
CA ASN A 145 2.73 1.28 7.66
C ASN A 145 3.50 1.14 8.96
N ASP A 146 2.79 1.04 10.08
CA ASP A 146 3.41 0.73 11.36
C ASP A 146 3.99 -0.70 11.39
N ALA A 147 4.89 -0.95 12.34
CA ALA A 147 5.61 -2.22 12.44
C ALA A 147 4.68 -3.43 12.66
N PHE A 148 3.53 -3.24 13.33
CA PHE A 148 2.59 -4.33 13.62
C PHE A 148 1.91 -4.80 12.34
N VAL A 149 1.46 -3.84 11.51
CA VAL A 149 0.90 -4.12 10.18
C VAL A 149 1.95 -4.76 9.28
N MET A 150 3.19 -4.27 9.29
CA MET A 150 4.27 -4.83 8.49
C MET A 150 4.57 -6.29 8.87
N GLU A 151 4.56 -6.63 10.15
CA GLU A 151 4.77 -8.01 10.60
C GLU A 151 3.59 -8.93 10.29
N ALA A 152 2.35 -8.46 10.47
CA ALA A 152 1.17 -9.22 10.05
C ALA A 152 1.19 -9.51 8.54
N TRP A 153 1.60 -8.53 7.74
CA TRP A 153 1.74 -8.68 6.29
C TRP A 153 2.89 -9.62 5.91
N ARG A 154 4.02 -9.59 6.63
CA ARG A 154 5.11 -10.56 6.44
C ARG A 154 4.62 -12.00 6.64
N LYS A 155 3.86 -12.25 7.70
CA LYS A 155 3.27 -13.56 8.00
C LYS A 155 2.27 -13.99 6.92
N ASP A 156 1.40 -13.09 6.47
CA ASP A 156 0.42 -13.35 5.41
C ASP A 156 1.09 -13.74 4.08
N LEU A 157 2.21 -13.11 3.75
CA LEU A 157 3.01 -13.43 2.57
C LEU A 157 3.91 -14.66 2.73
N GLY A 158 3.98 -15.26 3.93
CA GLY A 158 4.83 -16.43 4.20
C GLY A 158 6.33 -16.14 4.07
N ILE A 159 6.76 -14.89 4.25
CA ILE A 159 8.17 -14.49 4.12
C ILE A 159 8.91 -14.91 5.38
N ASN A 160 10.06 -15.56 5.25
CA ASN A 160 10.91 -15.93 6.37
C ASN A 160 12.07 -14.93 6.49
N ASP A 161 13.22 -15.26 5.92
CA ASP A 161 14.46 -14.49 5.96
C ASP A 161 14.81 -13.88 4.58
N GLU A 162 13.99 -14.10 3.55
CA GLU A 162 14.24 -13.65 2.19
C GLU A 162 14.26 -12.12 2.08
N VAL A 163 13.31 -11.45 2.74
CA VAL A 163 13.13 -10.00 2.71
C VAL A 163 12.77 -9.47 4.10
N MET A 164 13.47 -8.43 4.55
CA MET A 164 13.10 -7.71 5.77
C MET A 164 11.96 -6.73 5.49
N LEU A 165 10.87 -6.79 6.25
CA LEU A 165 9.78 -5.82 6.16
C LEU A 165 9.96 -4.74 7.25
N LEU A 166 10.20 -3.50 6.81
CA LEU A 166 10.57 -2.37 7.65
C LEU A 166 9.49 -1.29 7.61
N SER A 167 9.12 -0.79 8.78
CA SER A 167 8.16 0.29 8.97
C SER A 167 8.88 1.65 8.97
N ASP A 168 8.58 2.48 7.99
CA ASP A 168 8.78 3.94 8.00
C ASP A 168 7.48 4.61 8.46
N GLY A 169 6.94 4.20 9.61
CA GLY A 169 5.57 4.55 10.04
C GLY A 169 5.31 6.05 10.21
N ASN A 170 6.37 6.86 10.41
CA ASN A 170 6.28 8.32 10.45
C ASN A 170 6.58 8.99 9.10
N GLY A 171 6.94 8.22 8.07
CA GLY A 171 7.28 8.72 6.73
C GLY A 171 8.56 9.55 6.69
N GLU A 172 9.44 9.45 7.69
CA GLU A 172 10.62 10.31 7.80
C GLU A 172 11.62 10.01 6.69
N PHE A 173 11.89 8.73 6.41
CA PHE A 173 12.77 8.34 5.32
C PHE A 173 12.16 8.69 3.97
N THR A 174 10.89 8.37 3.78
CA THR A 174 10.13 8.72 2.57
C THR A 174 10.17 10.22 2.28
N GLY A 175 9.99 11.05 3.31
CA GLY A 175 10.04 12.51 3.19
C GLY A 175 11.44 13.05 2.90
N LYS A 176 12.49 12.50 3.53
CA LYS A 176 13.88 12.90 3.22
C LYS A 176 14.28 12.58 1.79
N LEU A 177 13.70 11.54 1.19
CA LEU A 177 13.90 11.22 -0.21
C LEU A 177 13.04 12.06 -1.17
N GLY A 178 12.04 12.80 -0.68
CA GLY A 178 11.08 13.54 -1.50
C GLY A 178 10.17 12.63 -2.34
N VAL A 179 9.95 11.40 -1.88
CA VAL A 179 9.20 10.37 -2.63
C VAL A 179 7.81 10.12 -2.05
N GLU A 180 7.20 11.11 -1.41
CA GLU A 180 5.83 11.04 -0.91
C GLU A 180 4.81 10.94 -2.05
N LEU A 181 3.84 10.04 -1.87
CA LEU A 181 2.67 9.86 -2.72
C LEU A 181 1.42 10.25 -1.93
N ASP A 182 0.84 11.41 -2.25
CA ASP A 182 -0.42 11.84 -1.64
C ASP A 182 -1.62 11.18 -2.33
N LEU A 183 -2.34 10.34 -1.59
CA LEU A 183 -3.52 9.61 -2.05
C LEU A 183 -4.79 10.01 -1.29
N ARG A 184 -4.80 11.17 -0.62
CA ARG A 184 -5.97 11.66 0.14
C ARG A 184 -7.18 11.93 -0.76
N ASP A 185 -6.95 12.24 -2.03
CA ASP A 185 -7.98 12.49 -3.03
C ASP A 185 -8.55 11.19 -3.66
N LYS A 186 -7.99 10.02 -3.33
CA LYS A 186 -8.38 8.74 -3.91
C LYS A 186 -9.38 8.01 -3.01
N PRO A 187 -10.36 7.29 -3.58
CA PRO A 187 -11.37 6.56 -2.81
C PRO A 187 -10.79 5.42 -1.96
N VAL A 188 -9.55 5.01 -2.23
CA VAL A 188 -8.83 3.99 -1.45
C VAL A 188 -8.45 4.46 -0.04
N GLY A 189 -8.44 5.78 0.23
CA GLY A 189 -8.30 6.31 1.59
C GLY A 189 -6.98 6.00 2.28
N LEU A 190 -5.85 6.09 1.56
CA LEU A 190 -4.54 5.70 2.11
C LEU A 190 -3.78 6.83 2.81
N GLY A 191 -4.12 8.10 2.56
CA GLY A 191 -3.34 9.24 3.06
C GLY A 191 -2.05 9.45 2.26
N VAL A 192 -1.02 9.98 2.90
CA VAL A 192 0.31 10.15 2.31
C VAL A 192 1.12 8.87 2.50
N ARG A 193 1.72 8.36 1.42
CA ARG A 193 2.48 7.09 1.38
C ARG A 193 3.85 7.27 0.74
N SER A 194 4.63 6.20 0.70
CA SER A 194 5.83 6.14 -0.14
C SER A 194 5.45 5.84 -1.59
N ARG A 195 6.10 6.49 -2.56
CA ARG A 195 6.10 6.01 -3.94
C ARG A 195 6.78 4.65 -4.01
N ARG A 196 6.49 3.91 -5.08
CA ARG A 196 7.23 2.68 -5.35
C ARG A 196 8.61 3.04 -5.90
N TYR A 197 9.64 2.41 -5.35
CA TYR A 197 10.99 2.48 -5.89
C TYR A 197 11.79 1.23 -5.52
N ALA A 198 12.91 1.03 -6.19
CA ALA A 198 13.98 0.13 -5.77
C ALA A 198 15.34 0.85 -5.86
N ILE A 199 16.12 0.73 -4.79
CA ILE A 199 17.45 1.32 -4.66
C ILE A 199 18.46 0.19 -4.45
N LEU A 200 19.54 0.19 -5.23
CA LEU A 200 20.76 -0.53 -4.88
C LEU A 200 21.71 0.46 -4.21
N ALA A 201 22.14 0.16 -3.00
CA ALA A 201 23.15 0.94 -2.28
C ALA A 201 24.34 0.06 -1.91
N GLU A 202 25.55 0.60 -2.01
CA GLU A 202 26.77 -0.02 -1.53
C GLU A 202 27.43 0.91 -0.51
N ASP A 203 27.61 0.45 0.72
CA ASP A 203 28.07 1.27 1.86
C ASP A 203 27.22 2.54 2.06
N GLY A 204 25.91 2.40 1.87
CA GLY A 204 24.94 3.49 1.94
C GLY A 204 24.97 4.46 0.76
N VAL A 205 25.84 4.28 -0.24
CA VAL A 205 25.89 5.10 -1.45
C VAL A 205 25.01 4.51 -2.54
N VAL A 206 24.08 5.31 -3.08
CA VAL A 206 23.15 4.91 -4.13
C VAL A 206 23.91 4.60 -5.42
N LYS A 207 23.74 3.38 -5.94
CA LYS A 207 24.27 2.92 -7.23
C LYS A 207 23.20 2.85 -8.31
N VAL A 208 21.97 2.51 -7.91
CA VAL A 208 20.80 2.42 -8.79
C VAL A 208 19.61 3.03 -8.05
N LEU A 209 18.80 3.80 -8.76
CA LEU A 209 17.54 4.33 -8.28
C LEU A 209 16.48 4.16 -9.37
N ASN A 210 15.57 3.22 -9.16
CA ASN A 210 14.41 3.00 -10.03
C ASN A 210 13.18 3.53 -9.31
N LEU A 211 12.79 4.77 -9.62
CA LEU A 211 11.62 5.44 -9.05
C LEU A 211 10.42 5.33 -10.00
N GLU A 212 9.27 4.98 -9.46
CA GLU A 212 8.04 4.82 -10.23
C GLU A 212 7.12 6.04 -10.09
N GLU A 213 6.37 6.31 -11.16
CA GLU A 213 5.35 7.35 -11.15
C GLU A 213 4.00 6.82 -10.64
N GLY A 214 3.44 7.51 -9.64
CA GLY A 214 2.13 7.19 -9.08
C GLY A 214 2.03 5.74 -8.58
N GLY A 215 1.10 4.97 -9.15
CA GLY A 215 0.87 3.56 -8.81
C GLY A 215 1.63 2.55 -9.69
N ALA A 216 2.54 3.00 -10.54
CA ALA A 216 3.24 2.16 -11.51
C ALA A 216 4.13 1.08 -10.86
N PHE A 217 4.48 0.08 -11.68
CA PHE A 217 5.42 -0.99 -11.36
C PHE A 217 6.02 -1.50 -12.68
N THR A 218 7.03 -0.80 -13.18
CA THR A 218 7.61 -0.94 -14.51
C THR A 218 9.11 -1.16 -14.52
N ASN A 219 9.85 -0.60 -13.55
CA ASN A 219 11.30 -0.66 -13.46
C ASN A 219 11.83 -0.97 -12.05
N SER A 220 10.96 -1.06 -11.03
CA SER A 220 11.38 -1.34 -9.66
C SER A 220 11.37 -2.84 -9.30
N SER A 221 11.31 -3.75 -10.28
CA SER A 221 11.19 -5.20 -10.02
C SER A 221 12.50 -5.84 -9.56
N ALA A 222 12.42 -7.03 -8.97
CA ALA A 222 13.61 -7.81 -8.61
C ALA A 222 14.43 -8.20 -9.84
N GLU A 223 13.77 -8.46 -10.97
CA GLU A 223 14.41 -8.72 -12.26
C GLU A 223 15.19 -7.51 -12.77
N ASP A 224 14.68 -6.30 -12.56
CA ASP A 224 15.40 -5.08 -12.94
C ASP A 224 16.62 -4.86 -12.03
N MET A 225 16.50 -5.16 -10.74
CA MET A 225 17.65 -5.12 -9.83
C MET A 225 18.70 -6.19 -10.20
N LEU A 226 18.28 -7.39 -10.61
CA LEU A 226 19.20 -8.44 -11.08
C LEU A 226 19.98 -8.02 -12.32
N LYS A 227 19.39 -7.24 -13.24
CA LYS A 227 20.08 -6.72 -14.43
C LYS A 227 21.14 -5.66 -14.08
N ALA A 228 20.99 -4.99 -12.96
CA ALA A 228 21.88 -3.91 -12.52
C ALA A 228 23.05 -4.39 -11.63
N LEU A 229 23.04 -5.66 -11.23
CA LEU A 229 24.10 -6.35 -10.45
C LEU A 229 25.05 -7.12 -11.36
#